data_AF-A0A944AHE7-F1
#
_entry.id   AF-A0A944AHE7-F1
#
_cell.length_a   1.000
_cell.length_b   1.000
_cell.length_c   1.000
_cell.angle_alpha   90.00
_cell.angle_beta   90.00
_cell.angle_gamma   90.00
#
_symmetry.space_group_name_H-M   'P 1'
#
loop_
_entity.id
_entity.type
_entity.pdbx_description
1 polymer ?
#
loop_
_entity_poly.entity_id
_entity_poly.type
_entity_poly.pdbx_seq_one_letter_code
_entity_poly.pdbx_strand_id
1 'polypeptide(L)'
;MDHIKVIEIKKSVFEDNDRDADLLRAELKEKGVFLLNLMSSPGSGKTSTLIQLISRLKQRLRIAVMEADIDSDVDAVKIREATGIETIQLHT
;
A
#
# COMPACT_ATOMS: atom_id res chain seq x y z
N MET A 1 37.62 -18.27 22.39
CA MET A 1 36.25 -18.54 21.87
C MET A 1 35.65 -17.17 21.62
N ASP A 2 35.51 -16.79 20.36
CA ASP A 2 34.98 -15.48 19.99
C ASP A 2 33.54 -15.32 20.53
N HIS A 3 33.31 -14.19 21.20
CA HIS A 3 32.01 -13.82 21.72
C HIS A 3 31.07 -13.52 20.54
N ILE A 4 30.21 -14.48 20.19
CA ILE A 4 29.12 -14.23 19.24
C ILE A 4 28.14 -13.26 19.89
N LYS A 5 28.10 -12.03 19.39
CA LYS A 5 27.12 -11.01 19.78
C LYS A 5 25.84 -11.26 18.98
N VAL A 6 24.86 -11.91 19.59
CA VAL A 6 23.53 -12.09 19.00
C VAL A 6 22.80 -10.76 19.08
N ILE A 7 22.74 -10.05 17.95
CA ILE A 7 21.92 -8.85 17.81
C ILE A 7 20.54 -9.31 17.33
N GLU A 8 19.51 -9.07 18.13
CA GLU A 8 18.14 -9.49 17.84
C GLU A 8 17.48 -8.52 16.85
N ILE A 9 17.98 -8.52 15.60
CA ILE A 9 17.61 -7.56 14.54
C ILE A 9 16.10 -7.51 14.29
N LYS A 10 15.41 -8.66 14.39
CA LYS A 10 13.97 -8.75 14.10
C LYS A 10 13.13 -7.81 14.96
N LYS A 11 13.43 -7.68 16.26
CA LYS A 11 12.65 -6.84 17.16
C LYS A 11 12.82 -5.34 16.83
N SER A 12 14.05 -4.92 16.55
CA SER A 12 14.37 -3.53 16.19
C SER A 12 13.68 -3.09 14.90
N VAL A 13 13.69 -3.93 13.85
CA VAL A 13 13.11 -3.56 12.54
C VAL A 13 11.59 -3.37 12.62
N PHE A 14 10.90 -4.21 13.40
CA PHE A 14 9.45 -4.05 13.59
C PHE A 14 9.13 -2.81 14.44
N GLU A 15 9.88 -2.55 15.51
CA GLU A 15 9.69 -1.36 16.34
C GLU A 15 9.91 -0.06 15.56
N ASP A 16 10.95 -0.02 14.71
CA ASP A 16 11.22 1.13 13.85
C ASP A 16 10.11 1.31 12.79
N ASN A 17 9.65 0.22 12.15
CA ASN A 17 8.55 0.27 11.18
C ASN A 17 7.22 0.70 11.81
N ASP A 18 6.91 0.23 13.02
CA ASP A 18 5.68 0.60 13.73
C ASP A 18 5.67 2.10 14.07
N ARG A 19 6.82 2.63 14.52
CA ARG A 19 6.99 4.07 14.75
C ARG A 19 6.78 4.88 13.47
N ASP A 20 7.39 4.47 12.36
CA ASP A 20 7.26 5.17 11.09
C ASP A 20 5.81 5.10 10.56
N ALA A 21 5.14 3.96 10.75
CA ALA A 21 3.73 3.79 10.40
C ALA A 21 2.81 4.68 11.25
N ASP A 22 3.12 4.88 12.53
CA ASP A 22 2.38 5.80 13.41
C ASP A 22 2.55 7.26 13.00
N LEU A 23 3.78 7.66 12.66
CA LEU A 23 4.06 9.01 12.13
C LEU A 23 3.28 9.26 10.83
N LEU A 24 3.29 8.30 9.90
CA LEU A 24 2.54 8.39 8.65
C LEU A 24 1.01 8.49 8.90
N ARG A 25 0.47 7.67 9.82
CA ARG A 25 -0.95 7.74 10.19
C ARG A 25 -1.33 9.10 10.77
N ALA A 26 -0.48 9.66 11.64
CA ALA A 26 -0.72 10.98 12.24
C ALA A 26 -0.71 12.08 11.18
N GLU A 27 0.28 12.07 10.28
CA GLU A 27 0.40 13.03 9.18
C GLU A 27 -0.80 12.97 8.23
N LEU A 28 -1.22 11.76 7.82
CA LEU A 28 -2.37 11.58 6.94
C LEU A 28 -3.67 12.02 7.60
N LYS A 29 -3.82 11.77 8.91
CA LYS A 29 -4.98 12.23 9.68
C LYS A 29 -5.06 13.76 9.74
N GLU A 30 -3.93 14.44 9.97
CA GLU A 30 -3.86 15.90 9.93
C GLU A 30 -4.25 16.46 8.56
N LYS A 31 -3.82 15.78 7.49
CA LYS A 31 -4.16 16.14 6.10
C LYS A 31 -5.59 15.74 5.68
N GLY A 32 -6.33 15.04 6.52
CA GLY A 32 -7.66 14.51 6.19
C GLY A 32 -7.64 13.45 5.07
N VAL A 33 -6.53 12.73 4.92
CA VAL A 33 -6.34 11.68 3.92
C VAL A 33 -6.53 10.31 4.57
N PHE A 34 -7.37 9.48 3.96
CA PHE A 34 -7.54 8.09 4.35
C PHE A 34 -6.66 7.19 3.51
N LEU A 35 -5.70 6.50 4.13
CA LEU A 35 -4.87 5.48 3.51
C LEU A 35 -5.45 4.10 3.78
N LEU A 36 -5.72 3.34 2.72
CA LEU A 36 -6.15 1.95 2.78
C LEU A 36 -5.03 1.07 2.26
N ASN A 37 -4.41 0.28 3.14
CA ASN A 37 -3.50 -0.79 2.74
C ASN A 37 -4.30 -2.08 2.52
N LEU A 38 -4.25 -2.64 1.31
CA LEU A 38 -4.95 -3.87 0.94
C LEU A 38 -3.95 -4.94 0.51
N MET A 39 -3.75 -5.94 1.37
CA MET A 39 -2.92 -7.11 1.10
C MET A 39 -3.80 -8.34 0.90
N SER A 40 -3.39 -9.21 -0.02
CA SER A 40 -4.16 -10.42 -0.33
C SER A 40 -3.28 -11.48 -0.99
N SER A 41 -3.68 -12.74 -0.92
CA SER A 41 -3.04 -13.80 -1.71
C SER A 41 -3.18 -13.53 -3.23
N PRO A 42 -2.23 -13.98 -4.06
CA PRO A 42 -2.34 -13.90 -5.51
C PRO A 42 -3.65 -14.53 -6.01
N GLY A 43 -4.32 -13.88 -6.98
CA GLY A 43 -5.56 -14.39 -7.57
C GLY A 43 -6.83 -14.28 -6.71
N SER A 44 -6.76 -13.72 -5.51
CA SER A 44 -7.92 -13.55 -4.60
C SER A 44 -8.94 -12.48 -5.03
N GLY A 45 -8.65 -11.72 -6.10
CA GLY A 45 -9.55 -10.71 -6.64
C GLY A 45 -9.36 -9.29 -6.08
N LYS A 46 -8.18 -8.97 -5.52
CA LYS A 46 -7.78 -7.60 -5.11
C LYS A 46 -8.11 -6.55 -6.18
N THR A 47 -7.59 -6.74 -7.38
CA THR A 47 -7.73 -5.78 -8.49
C THR A 47 -9.19 -5.60 -8.90
N SER A 48 -9.94 -6.69 -9.04
CA SER A 48 -11.37 -6.64 -9.37
C SER A 48 -12.19 -5.91 -8.29
N THR A 49 -11.86 -6.13 -7.02
CA THR A 49 -12.52 -5.47 -5.88
C THR A 49 -12.23 -3.97 -5.87
N LEU A 50 -10.97 -3.58 -6.07
CA LEU A 50 -10.56 -2.18 -6.15
C LEU A 50 -11.24 -1.44 -7.30
N ILE A 51 -11.29 -2.03 -8.50
CA ILE A 51 -11.96 -1.43 -9.65
C ILE A 51 -13.44 -1.13 -9.35
N GLN A 52 -14.16 -2.09 -8.75
CA GLN A 52 -15.56 -1.91 -8.39
C GLN A 52 -15.77 -0.88 -7.28
N LEU A 53 -14.92 -0.90 -6.25
CA LEU A 53 -14.98 0.07 -5.16
C LEU A 53 -14.74 1.49 -5.65
N ILE A 54 -13.68 1.70 -6.43
CA ILE A 54 -13.32 3.00 -7.01
C ILE A 54 -14.44 3.49 -7.93
N SER A 55 -14.97 2.64 -8.79
CA SER A 55 -16.05 3.03 -9.72
C SER A 55 -17.30 3.55 -9.01
N ARG A 56 -17.60 3.03 -7.81
CA ARG A 56 -18.75 3.47 -6.98
C ARG A 56 -18.46 4.73 -6.17
N LEU A 57 -17.19 5.00 -5.83
CA LEU A 57 -16.81 6.06 -4.90
C LEU A 57 -16.15 7.27 -5.56
N LYS A 58 -15.61 7.16 -6.78
CA LYS A 58 -14.83 8.21 -7.45
C LYS A 58 -15.60 9.52 -7.69
N GLN A 59 -16.93 9.48 -7.68
CA GLN A 59 -17.78 10.69 -7.80
C GLN A 59 -17.96 11.42 -6.46
N ARG A 60 -17.63 10.77 -5.34
CA ARG A 60 -17.85 11.27 -3.97
C ARG A 60 -16.54 11.54 -3.23
N LEU A 61 -15.45 10.87 -3.63
CA LEU A 61 -14.15 10.93 -2.98
C LEU A 61 -13.08 11.21 -4.04
N ARG A 62 -12.06 11.98 -3.65
CA ARG A 62 -10.82 12.05 -4.43
C ARG A 62 -10.00 10.81 -4.10
N ILE A 63 -9.70 10.01 -5.12
CA ILE A 63 -9.03 8.72 -4.97
C ILE A 63 -7.78 8.74 -5.83
N ALA A 64 -6.68 8.23 -5.29
CA ALA A 64 -5.48 7.86 -6.02
C ALA A 64 -5.09 6.43 -5.62
N VAL A 65 -4.43 5.71 -6.51
CA VAL A 65 -4.01 4.32 -6.27
C VAL A 65 -2.49 4.22 -6.37
N MET A 66 -1.91 3.49 -5.42
CA MET A 66 -0.51 3.11 -5.40
C MET A 66 -0.44 1.60 -5.46
N GLU A 67 0.17 1.09 -6.51
CA GLU A 67 0.39 -0.34 -6.75
C GLU A 67 1.86 -0.63 -6.48
N ALA A 68 2.14 -1.68 -5.72
CA ALA A 68 3.48 -2.08 -5.33
C ALA A 68 3.62 -3.57 -5.57
N ASP A 69 3.88 -3.94 -6.81
CA ASP A 69 4.22 -5.29 -7.24
C ASP A 69 5.62 -5.30 -7.86
N ILE A 70 6.35 -6.40 -7.62
CA ILE A 70 7.73 -6.60 -8.04
C ILE A 70 7.80 -6.94 -9.53
N ASP A 71 6.83 -7.72 -10.03
CA ASP A 71 6.98 -8.39 -11.33
C ASP A 71 6.16 -7.73 -12.47
N SER A 72 5.14 -6.92 -12.18
CA SER A 72 4.27 -6.41 -13.24
C SER A 72 3.46 -5.16 -12.90
N ASP A 73 3.39 -4.23 -13.85
CA ASP A 73 2.51 -3.04 -13.83
C ASP A 73 1.07 -3.33 -14.29
N VAL A 74 0.75 -4.60 -14.55
CA VAL A 74 -0.54 -5.04 -15.09
C VAL A 74 -1.71 -4.60 -14.21
N ASP A 75 -1.57 -4.65 -12.89
CA ASP A 75 -2.61 -4.21 -11.97
C ASP A 75 -2.82 -2.68 -12.04
N ALA A 76 -1.73 -1.91 -12.09
CA ALA A 76 -1.79 -0.46 -12.17
C ALA A 76 -2.44 0.01 -13.48
N VAL A 77 -2.06 -0.58 -14.60
CA VAL A 77 -2.63 -0.31 -15.92
C VAL A 77 -4.12 -0.64 -15.93
N LYS A 78 -4.51 -1.84 -15.49
CA LYS A 78 -5.92 -2.27 -15.44
C LYS A 78 -6.78 -1.33 -14.61
N ILE A 79 -6.31 -0.91 -13.43
CA ILE A 79 -7.06 0.02 -12.58
C ILE A 79 -7.22 1.37 -13.27
N ARG A 80 -6.14 1.91 -13.84
CA ARG A 80 -6.16 3.19 -14.55
C ARG A 80 -7.12 3.15 -15.75
N GLU A 81 -7.03 2.13 -16.59
CA GLU A 81 -7.90 1.97 -17.77
C GLU A 81 -9.37 1.77 -17.40
N ALA A 82 -9.65 0.97 -16.37
CA ALA A 82 -11.03 0.68 -15.97
C ALA A 82 -11.71 1.84 -15.21
N THR A 83 -10.94 2.64 -14.47
CA THR A 83 -11.51 3.64 -13.55
C THR A 83 -11.25 5.08 -13.95
N GLY A 84 -10.20 5.35 -14.74
CA GLY A 84 -9.70 6.68 -15.06
C GLY A 84 -9.02 7.40 -13.90
N ILE A 85 -8.76 6.71 -12.78
CA ILE A 85 -8.06 7.27 -11.63
C ILE A 85 -6.55 7.27 -11.85
N GLU A 86 -5.88 8.28 -11.27
CA GLU A 86 -4.43 8.34 -11.23
C GLU A 86 -3.88 7.17 -10.40
N THR A 87 -3.04 6.37 -11.06
CA THR A 87 -2.42 5.19 -10.47
C THR A 87 -0.91 5.26 -10.71
N ILE A 88 -0.15 5.10 -9.63
CA ILE A 88 1.31 5.02 -9.67
C ILE A 88 1.78 3.60 -9.38
N GLN A 89 2.84 3.17 -10.07
CA GLN A 89 3.55 1.92 -9.82
C GLN A 89 4.79 2.21 -8.97
N LEU A 90 4.93 1.53 -7.84
CA LEU A 90 6.15 1.52 -7.04
C LEU A 90 6.92 0.23 -7.33
N HIS A 91 8.13 0.38 -7.86
CA HIS A 91 9.11 -0.69 -7.91
C HIS A 91 9.90 -0.65 -6.60
N THR A 92 9.97 -1.78 -5.91
CA THR A 92 10.72 -1.91 -4.65
C THR A 92 11.75 -3.02 -4.76
#